data_AF-Z9JVS0-F1
#
_entry.id   AF-Z9JVS0-F1
#
_cell.length_a   1.000
_cell.length_b   1.000
_cell.length_c   1.000
_cell.angle_alpha   90.00
_cell.angle_beta   90.00
_cell.angle_gamma   90.00
#
_symmetry.space_group_name_H-M   'P 1'
#
loop_
_entity.id
_entity.type
_entity.pdbx_description
1 polymer ?
#
loop_
_entity_poly.entity_id
_entity_poly.type
_entity_poly.pdbx_seq_one_letter_code
_entity_poly.pdbx_strand_id
1 'polypeptide(L)'
;MDADDADVPPGRAPRARRRGRLPGLGCEQLRDRLGPLDRRRLHRGLSAITRPMGCAAPSAMGGAALCGGEAAVGASGTSKGGCALRRLRIVARMVAQGDRERYIAGDPRTSPQELADLAGRRWDLHAVIAANPRTHPALRRWIASVNPHGMARPPAAPAAPRRHGRPPAGFPPPGRPPFAPRTPPRRGGIGGCLAGCGCSTLVLVLVAMVLLGAGALLSPDGSDRPVAGGGHPSPSGGSGDPAVDEQLAIFDAERERYYELVAELEGNPAAPLVTLPGQYARLEDRAASVGTNEFSAQSVAQEAQRRREDLEQHVDAAADRAANSSGSLSEGLVDEAGDGLIDIRWDADAVCAQSEREGWTTSGCVLGADALTVHLQPEDSFTGEWDIQMTVQHELAHVYQRADRARFDDGSSEYDELLEQGLFQGSEELMADCYALTYYDEWTLETDSVEVGYGYVCDESERDAIRAWSASIDAPMPG
;
A
#
# COMPACT_ATOMS: atom_id res chain seq x y z
N MET A 1 22.45 -38.01 57.61
CA MET A 1 22.49 -37.20 58.85
C MET A 1 21.17 -36.51 58.89
N ASP A 2 20.43 -36.90 59.91
CA ASP A 2 18.98 -36.98 59.94
C ASP A 2 18.46 -35.78 60.76
N ALA A 3 17.21 -35.31 60.54
CA ALA A 3 16.06 -35.53 61.44
C ALA A 3 16.20 -34.92 62.86
N ASP A 4 15.26 -34.21 63.49
CA ASP A 4 13.98 -33.53 63.12
C ASP A 4 13.88 -32.29 64.08
N ASP A 5 12.78 -31.61 64.49
CA ASP A 5 11.31 -31.71 64.38
C ASP A 5 10.66 -30.33 64.71
N ALA A 6 9.39 -30.14 64.33
CA ALA A 6 8.42 -29.15 64.88
C ALA A 6 8.72 -27.63 64.69
N ASP A 7 7.73 -26.70 64.69
CA ASP A 7 6.41 -26.73 65.35
C ASP A 7 5.32 -25.89 64.63
N VAL A 8 4.07 -26.37 64.59
CA VAL A 8 2.90 -25.88 63.79
C VAL A 8 1.59 -26.52 64.32
N PRO A 9 0.37 -25.89 64.31
CA PRO A 9 -0.09 -24.49 64.44
C PRO A 9 -1.10 -24.35 65.63
N PRO A 10 -1.98 -23.31 65.75
CA PRO A 10 -3.28 -23.22 65.02
C PRO A 10 -3.71 -21.78 64.65
N GLY A 11 -4.78 -21.48 63.91
CA GLY A 11 -5.76 -22.32 63.18
C GLY A 11 -7.20 -21.74 63.20
N ARG A 12 -7.84 -21.62 62.01
CA ARG A 12 -9.28 -21.33 61.70
C ARG A 12 -9.73 -19.92 61.20
N ALA A 13 -9.88 -19.84 59.87
CA ALA A 13 -11.17 -19.63 59.17
C ALA A 13 -11.85 -18.21 59.21
N PRO A 14 -12.98 -17.94 58.49
CA PRO A 14 -12.93 -16.95 57.39
C PRO A 14 -14.12 -15.95 57.34
N ARG A 15 -14.30 -15.28 56.17
CA ARG A 15 -15.29 -14.23 55.79
C ARG A 15 -14.73 -12.79 55.97
N ALA A 16 -15.17 -11.77 55.23
CA ALA A 16 -16.29 -11.66 54.30
C ALA A 16 -15.99 -10.76 53.07
N ARG A 17 -16.76 -10.92 51.98
CA ARG A 17 -16.84 -9.94 50.88
C ARG A 17 -17.26 -8.56 51.42
N ARG A 18 -16.57 -7.49 51.03
CA ARG A 18 -17.08 -6.11 51.08
C ARG A 18 -17.22 -5.57 49.65
N ARG A 19 -18.46 -5.32 49.22
CA ARG A 19 -18.72 -4.47 48.04
C ARG A 19 -18.49 -3.02 48.45
N GLY A 20 -17.51 -2.35 47.84
CA GLY A 20 -17.38 -0.90 47.92
C GLY A 20 -18.56 -0.26 47.20
N ARG A 21 -19.38 0.52 47.92
CA ARG A 21 -20.49 1.28 47.34
C ARG A 21 -20.13 2.77 47.38
N LEU A 22 -19.66 3.30 46.25
CA LEU A 22 -19.48 4.74 46.10
C LEU A 22 -20.86 5.44 46.04
N PRO A 23 -20.97 6.68 46.55
CA PRO A 23 -22.20 7.46 46.47
C PRO A 23 -22.45 7.94 45.03
N GLY A 24 -23.72 8.00 44.63
CA GLY A 24 -24.09 8.38 43.26
C GLY A 24 -24.00 9.89 43.00
N LEU A 25 -23.53 10.25 41.81
CA LEU A 25 -23.79 11.55 41.20
C LEU A 25 -25.05 11.44 40.31
N GLY A 26 -25.88 12.49 40.28
CA GLY A 26 -27.24 12.42 39.74
C GLY A 26 -27.32 12.47 38.22
N CYS A 27 -28.10 11.57 37.62
CA CYS A 27 -28.44 11.58 36.19
C CYS A 27 -29.57 12.59 35.87
N GLU A 28 -29.33 13.90 36.06
CA GLU A 28 -30.38 14.90 35.80
C GLU A 28 -29.85 16.28 35.34
N GLN A 29 -28.97 16.34 34.32
CA GLN A 29 -28.78 17.52 33.44
C GLN A 29 -27.80 17.27 32.27
N LEU A 30 -28.28 16.66 31.16
CA LEU A 30 -27.89 17.02 29.77
C LEU A 30 -28.70 16.21 28.72
N ARG A 31 -30.04 16.38 28.68
CA ARG A 31 -30.90 15.62 27.76
C ARG A 31 -31.90 16.48 27.01
N ASP A 32 -31.40 17.52 26.33
CA ASP A 32 -32.22 18.41 25.52
C ASP A 32 -31.47 18.97 24.28
N ARG A 33 -31.24 18.09 23.29
CA ARG A 33 -31.08 18.42 21.86
C ARG A 33 -31.16 17.15 21.02
N LEU A 34 -31.61 17.31 19.76
CA LEU A 34 -31.89 16.26 18.77
C LEU A 34 -33.06 15.32 19.16
N GLY A 35 -34.28 15.74 18.78
CA GLY A 35 -35.43 14.84 18.69
C GLY A 35 -35.39 13.97 17.41
N PRO A 36 -36.21 12.90 17.33
CA PRO A 36 -36.08 11.88 16.29
C PRO A 36 -36.76 12.25 14.97
N LEU A 37 -36.25 11.71 13.86
CA LEU A 37 -37.02 11.54 12.63
C LEU A 37 -37.16 10.06 12.26
N ASP A 38 -38.41 9.71 11.99
CA ASP A 38 -39.02 8.37 11.95
C ASP A 38 -38.49 7.45 10.83
N ARG A 39 -38.63 6.13 11.02
CA ARG A 39 -38.22 5.07 10.08
C ARG A 39 -39.45 4.30 9.55
N ARG A 40 -39.72 4.46 8.26
CA ARG A 40 -40.57 3.64 7.35
C ARG A 40 -42.10 3.92 7.37
N ARG A 41 -42.64 4.30 6.19
CA ARG A 41 -43.44 3.36 5.35
C ARG A 41 -43.82 3.86 3.94
N LEU A 42 -44.02 2.87 3.06
CA LEU A 42 -44.94 2.83 1.90
C LEU A 42 -44.62 3.60 0.59
N HIS A 43 -43.89 2.89 -0.30
CA HIS A 43 -44.24 2.58 -1.70
C HIS A 43 -44.82 3.65 -2.66
N ARG A 44 -44.05 3.89 -3.75
CA ARG A 44 -44.37 4.20 -5.17
C ARG A 44 -43.42 5.31 -5.66
N GLY A 45 -42.70 5.19 -6.78
CA GLY A 45 -42.53 4.06 -7.70
C GLY A 45 -42.36 4.55 -9.14
N LEU A 46 -41.16 4.40 -9.72
CA LEU A 46 -40.85 4.88 -11.08
C LEU A 46 -39.67 4.11 -11.70
N SER A 47 -39.94 2.93 -12.25
CA SER A 47 -38.96 2.13 -13.01
C SER A 47 -39.49 1.86 -14.42
N ALA A 48 -39.29 2.80 -15.33
CA ALA A 48 -39.59 2.64 -16.75
C ALA A 48 -38.80 3.62 -17.63
N ILE A 49 -37.76 3.12 -18.29
CA ILE A 49 -37.46 3.29 -19.73
C ILE A 49 -36.20 2.45 -20.02
N THR A 50 -36.43 1.23 -20.48
CA THR A 50 -35.43 0.42 -21.18
C THR A 50 -36.10 -0.14 -22.43
N ARG A 51 -35.59 0.25 -23.62
CA ARG A 51 -35.89 -0.42 -24.89
C ARG A 51 -34.64 -0.47 -25.76
N PRO A 52 -34.42 -1.56 -26.51
CA PRO A 52 -33.10 -1.86 -27.08
C PRO A 52 -32.88 -1.18 -28.44
N MET A 53 -31.61 -0.94 -28.78
CA MET A 53 -31.20 -0.76 -30.17
C MET A 53 -31.12 -2.13 -30.86
N GLY A 54 -31.94 -2.34 -31.89
CA GLY A 54 -31.81 -3.48 -32.79
C GLY A 54 -30.88 -3.15 -33.95
N CYS A 55 -29.95 -4.05 -34.26
CA CYS A 55 -29.06 -3.90 -35.43
C CYS A 55 -29.79 -4.26 -36.74
N ALA A 56 -29.63 -3.43 -37.76
CA ALA A 56 -30.02 -3.75 -39.14
C ALA A 56 -29.04 -3.12 -40.14
N ALA A 57 -28.65 -3.88 -41.17
CA ALA A 57 -27.67 -3.48 -42.19
C ALA A 57 -28.35 -2.89 -43.46
N PRO A 58 -27.62 -2.18 -44.35
CA PRO A 58 -28.21 -1.31 -45.36
C PRO A 58 -28.33 -1.93 -46.77
N SER A 59 -29.16 -1.36 -47.66
CA SER A 59 -28.90 -1.23 -49.11
C SER A 59 -29.96 -0.46 -49.93
N ALA A 60 -29.55 -0.05 -51.13
CA ALA A 60 -30.33 0.15 -52.38
C ALA A 60 -31.14 1.45 -52.66
N MET A 61 -30.49 2.36 -53.40
CA MET A 61 -30.85 2.84 -54.77
C MET A 61 -32.17 3.59 -55.10
N GLY A 62 -32.02 4.77 -55.75
CA GLY A 62 -32.99 5.42 -56.66
C GLY A 62 -33.81 6.59 -56.07
N GLY A 63 -34.08 7.70 -56.78
CA GLY A 63 -33.58 8.20 -58.08
C GLY A 63 -34.32 9.48 -58.56
N ALA A 64 -33.63 10.37 -59.31
CA ALA A 64 -34.11 11.51 -60.14
C ALA A 64 -35.25 12.44 -59.60
N ALA A 65 -34.98 13.73 -59.28
CA ALA A 65 -35.18 14.93 -60.12
C ALA A 65 -36.64 15.52 -60.11
N LEU A 66 -36.98 16.79 -60.34
CA LEU A 66 -36.37 17.96 -61.04
C LEU A 66 -36.74 19.34 -60.41
N CYS A 67 -35.89 20.35 -60.65
CA CYS A 67 -36.14 21.81 -60.89
C CYS A 67 -36.84 22.78 -59.89
N GLY A 68 -36.29 24.02 -59.85
CA GLY A 68 -36.72 25.22 -59.07
C GLY A 68 -35.66 25.60 -58.01
N GLY A 69 -35.07 26.80 -57.91
CA GLY A 69 -35.46 28.16 -58.35
C GLY A 69 -35.90 28.98 -57.10
N GLU A 70 -35.27 30.09 -56.68
CA GLU A 70 -34.18 30.91 -57.25
C GLU A 70 -33.37 31.65 -56.15
N ALA A 71 -32.29 32.32 -56.56
CA ALA A 71 -31.33 33.20 -55.85
C ALA A 71 -31.50 33.62 -54.36
N ALA A 72 -30.41 33.45 -53.59
CA ALA A 72 -29.95 34.40 -52.56
C ALA A 72 -28.41 34.32 -52.37
N VAL A 73 -27.73 35.44 -52.08
CA VAL A 73 -26.26 35.54 -51.95
C VAL A 73 -25.86 35.81 -50.50
N GLY A 74 -24.91 35.05 -49.95
CA GLY A 74 -24.35 35.31 -48.62
C GLY A 74 -23.24 34.35 -48.23
N ALA A 75 -21.99 34.83 -48.14
CA ALA A 75 -20.83 33.98 -47.90
C ALA A 75 -20.63 33.62 -46.43
N SER A 76 -20.26 32.37 -46.14
CA SER A 76 -19.30 32.08 -45.05
C SER A 76 -18.45 30.86 -45.39
N GLY A 77 -17.14 31.00 -45.19
CA GLY A 77 -16.16 29.90 -45.28
C GLY A 77 -15.40 29.75 -43.97
N THR A 78 -14.42 28.84 -43.97
CA THR A 78 -13.34 28.72 -42.95
C THR A 78 -13.68 28.21 -41.52
N SER A 79 -14.40 27.08 -41.41
CA SER A 79 -14.44 26.30 -40.15
C SER A 79 -13.08 25.78 -39.64
N LYS A 80 -11.98 25.95 -40.39
CA LYS A 80 -10.61 25.64 -39.96
C LYS A 80 -10.05 26.60 -38.89
N GLY A 81 -10.57 27.83 -38.78
CA GLY A 81 -10.03 28.83 -37.84
C GLY A 81 -10.20 28.49 -36.36
N GLY A 82 -11.32 27.84 -36.00
CA GLY A 82 -11.65 27.53 -34.60
C GLY A 82 -10.69 26.55 -33.92
N CYS A 83 -10.12 25.60 -34.69
CA CYS A 83 -9.15 24.63 -34.16
C CYS A 83 -7.79 25.30 -33.85
N ALA A 84 -7.31 26.18 -34.73
CA ALA A 84 -6.08 26.94 -34.52
C ALA A 84 -6.17 27.87 -33.30
N LEU A 85 -7.31 28.58 -33.14
CA LEU A 85 -7.54 29.45 -31.99
C LEU A 85 -7.62 28.69 -30.66
N ARG A 86 -8.17 27.47 -30.62
CA ARG A 86 -8.11 26.61 -29.42
C ARG A 86 -6.67 26.20 -29.09
N ARG A 87 -5.88 25.74 -30.08
CA ARG A 87 -4.47 25.37 -29.88
C ARG A 87 -3.62 26.53 -29.38
N LEU A 88 -3.76 27.72 -29.97
CA LEU A 88 -3.07 28.94 -29.54
C LEU A 88 -3.38 29.32 -28.08
N ARG A 89 -4.65 29.19 -27.63
CA ARG A 89 -5.03 29.45 -26.24
C ARG A 89 -4.43 28.43 -25.26
N ILE A 90 -4.33 27.16 -25.66
CA ILE A 90 -3.70 26.11 -24.83
C ILE A 90 -2.20 26.40 -24.66
N VAL A 91 -1.48 26.65 -25.76
CA VAL A 91 -0.04 26.98 -25.72
C VAL A 91 0.22 28.25 -24.91
N ALA A 92 -0.58 29.31 -25.09
CA ALA A 92 -0.44 30.53 -24.30
C ALA A 92 -0.68 30.30 -22.80
N ARG A 93 -1.62 29.41 -22.43
CA ARG A 93 -1.87 29.04 -21.02
C ARG A 93 -0.71 28.23 -20.45
N MET A 94 -0.15 27.28 -21.21
CA MET A 94 1.03 26.50 -20.81
C MET A 94 2.27 27.36 -20.60
N VAL A 95 2.53 28.34 -21.48
CA VAL A 95 3.65 29.29 -21.31
C VAL A 95 3.42 30.17 -20.06
N ALA A 96 2.24 30.76 -19.91
CA ALA A 96 1.93 31.61 -18.75
C ALA A 96 1.96 30.83 -17.42
N GLN A 97 1.57 29.56 -17.42
CA GLN A 97 1.73 28.67 -16.26
C GLN A 97 3.22 28.38 -16.00
N GLY A 98 3.99 28.05 -17.04
CA GLY A 98 5.43 27.78 -16.93
C GLY A 98 6.24 28.95 -16.37
N ASP A 99 5.87 30.18 -16.75
CA ASP A 99 6.45 31.43 -16.22
C ASP A 99 5.98 31.73 -14.78
N ARG A 100 4.70 31.49 -14.44
CA ARG A 100 4.19 31.60 -13.05
C ARG A 100 4.93 30.65 -12.11
N GLU A 101 5.08 29.39 -12.52
CA GLU A 101 5.79 28.36 -11.76
C GLU A 101 7.26 28.72 -11.57
N ARG A 102 7.94 29.26 -12.60
CA ARG A 102 9.32 29.76 -12.45
C ARG A 102 9.43 30.96 -11.50
N TYR A 103 8.39 31.81 -11.42
CA TYR A 103 8.32 32.88 -10.43
C TYR A 103 8.15 32.34 -9.00
N ILE A 104 7.25 31.36 -8.81
CA ILE A 104 7.01 30.68 -7.52
C ILE A 104 8.29 30.00 -6.99
N ALA A 105 9.01 29.27 -7.84
CA ALA A 105 10.30 28.67 -7.48
C ALA A 105 11.33 29.69 -6.96
N GLY A 106 11.27 30.94 -7.43
CA GLY A 106 12.21 32.00 -7.11
C GLY A 106 11.75 33.00 -6.03
N ASP A 107 10.52 32.94 -5.55
CA ASP A 107 10.04 33.82 -4.48
C ASP A 107 10.52 33.28 -3.11
N PRO A 108 11.29 34.04 -2.32
CA PRO A 108 11.81 33.58 -1.02
C PRO A 108 10.72 33.45 0.07
N ARG A 109 9.44 33.61 -0.29
CA ARG A 109 8.27 33.47 0.60
C ARG A 109 7.41 32.25 0.27
N THR A 110 7.70 31.53 -0.81
CA THR A 110 7.03 30.26 -1.17
C THR A 110 7.21 29.26 -0.04
N SER A 111 6.16 28.48 0.28
CA SER A 111 6.24 27.46 1.34
C SER A 111 7.18 26.31 0.95
N PRO A 112 7.76 25.57 1.92
CA PRO A 112 8.52 24.36 1.63
C PRO A 112 7.70 23.35 0.81
N GLN A 113 6.42 23.16 1.15
CA GLN A 113 5.42 22.41 0.39
C GLN A 113 5.33 22.86 -1.08
N GLU A 114 5.02 24.13 -1.37
CA GLU A 114 4.87 24.60 -2.76
C GLU A 114 6.21 24.56 -3.53
N LEU A 115 7.35 24.45 -2.83
CA LEU A 115 8.66 24.17 -3.43
C LEU A 115 8.91 22.67 -3.68
N ALA A 116 8.42 21.76 -2.82
CA ALA A 116 8.46 20.31 -2.99
C ALA A 116 7.55 19.85 -4.14
N ASP A 117 6.27 20.25 -4.10
CA ASP A 117 5.29 20.00 -5.17
C ASP A 117 5.77 20.49 -6.53
N LEU A 118 6.55 21.56 -6.54
CA LEU A 118 7.09 22.14 -7.76
C LEU A 118 8.38 21.44 -8.19
N ALA A 119 9.14 20.83 -7.28
CA ALA A 119 10.32 20.06 -7.62
C ALA A 119 9.92 18.77 -8.35
N GLY A 120 9.03 17.95 -7.77
CA GLY A 120 8.54 16.71 -8.40
C GLY A 120 8.02 16.94 -9.83
N ARG A 121 7.13 17.92 -10.00
CA ARG A 121 6.50 18.20 -11.31
C ARG A 121 7.32 19.07 -12.28
N ARG A 122 8.36 19.79 -11.85
CA ARG A 122 9.14 20.73 -12.69
C ARG A 122 10.66 20.58 -12.51
N TRP A 123 11.18 19.47 -13.05
CA TRP A 123 12.61 19.16 -13.19
C TRP A 123 13.48 20.32 -13.74
N ASP A 124 12.95 21.18 -14.63
CA ASP A 124 13.69 22.33 -15.17
C ASP A 124 13.85 23.51 -14.18
N LEU A 125 13.10 23.50 -13.07
CA LEU A 125 13.16 24.51 -12.01
C LEU A 125 14.01 24.07 -10.81
N HIS A 126 14.50 22.82 -10.76
CA HIS A 126 15.34 22.28 -9.69
C HIS A 126 16.49 23.22 -9.26
N ALA A 127 17.24 23.79 -10.20
CA ALA A 127 18.35 24.71 -9.90
C ALA A 127 17.91 26.09 -9.36
N VAL A 128 16.63 26.45 -9.51
CA VAL A 128 16.01 27.64 -8.89
C VAL A 128 15.49 27.28 -7.50
N ILE A 129 14.78 26.14 -7.38
CA ILE A 129 14.24 25.63 -6.12
C ILE A 129 15.36 25.37 -5.12
N ALA A 130 16.41 24.64 -5.49
CA ALA A 130 17.57 24.38 -4.62
C ALA A 130 18.38 25.64 -4.26
N ALA A 131 18.14 26.78 -4.92
CA ALA A 131 18.70 28.09 -4.58
C ALA A 131 17.77 28.95 -3.71
N ASN A 132 16.49 28.60 -3.57
CA ASN A 132 15.52 29.32 -2.76
C ASN A 132 15.87 29.18 -1.25
N PRO A 133 15.82 30.24 -0.43
CA PRO A 133 16.12 30.16 1.00
C PRO A 133 15.10 29.34 1.81
N ARG A 134 13.88 29.09 1.30
CA ARG A 134 12.86 28.27 2.00
C ARG A 134 12.96 26.76 1.74
N THR A 135 13.77 26.33 0.77
CA THR A 135 13.99 24.90 0.47
C THR A 135 14.78 24.23 1.59
N HIS A 136 14.17 23.25 2.24
CA HIS A 136 14.76 22.45 3.32
C HIS A 136 15.93 21.57 2.82
N PRO A 137 16.83 21.10 3.71
CA PRO A 137 18.02 20.34 3.29
C PRO A 137 17.71 19.02 2.58
N ALA A 138 16.67 18.26 2.99
CA ALA A 138 16.25 17.03 2.31
C ALA A 138 15.97 17.27 0.83
N LEU A 139 15.09 18.23 0.51
CA LEU A 139 14.74 18.58 -0.86
C LEU A 139 15.95 19.05 -1.69
N ARG A 140 16.97 19.67 -1.07
CA ARG A 140 18.23 19.99 -1.77
C ARG A 140 19.05 18.74 -2.08
N ARG A 141 19.07 17.74 -1.18
CA ARG A 141 19.75 16.45 -1.41
C ARG A 141 19.02 15.61 -2.44
N TRP A 142 17.69 15.51 -2.36
CA TRP A 142 16.84 14.87 -3.38
C TRP A 142 17.01 15.53 -4.76
N ILE A 143 16.94 16.86 -4.86
CA ILE A 143 17.20 17.57 -6.14
C ILE A 143 18.60 17.23 -6.68
N ALA A 144 19.61 17.10 -5.81
CA ALA A 144 20.97 16.78 -6.22
C ALA A 144 21.18 15.32 -6.62
N SER A 145 20.44 14.35 -6.04
CA SER A 145 20.51 12.94 -6.40
C SER A 145 19.77 12.64 -7.71
N VAL A 146 18.55 13.16 -7.89
CA VAL A 146 17.78 12.94 -9.12
C VAL A 146 18.27 13.82 -10.28
N ASN A 147 18.80 15.03 -10.01
CA ASN A 147 19.21 15.99 -11.05
C ASN A 147 20.64 16.55 -10.85
N PRO A 148 21.68 15.69 -10.77
CA PRO A 148 23.07 16.12 -10.54
C PRO A 148 23.61 17.01 -11.67
N HIS A 149 23.06 16.91 -12.88
CA HIS A 149 23.50 17.69 -14.04
C HIS A 149 22.78 19.06 -14.17
N GLY A 150 21.53 19.19 -13.71
CA GLY A 150 20.82 20.47 -13.68
C GLY A 150 21.47 21.46 -12.72
N MET A 151 21.90 20.99 -11.56
CA MET A 151 22.58 21.77 -10.52
C MET A 151 23.91 22.41 -10.98
N ALA A 152 24.60 21.79 -11.95
CA ALA A 152 25.86 22.31 -12.49
C ALA A 152 25.71 23.55 -13.39
N ARG A 153 24.48 23.93 -13.75
CA ARG A 153 24.20 25.11 -14.59
C ARG A 153 23.61 26.23 -13.71
N PRO A 154 24.41 27.22 -13.26
CA PRO A 154 23.87 28.33 -12.48
C PRO A 154 22.76 29.04 -13.27
N PRO A 155 21.63 29.38 -12.64
CA PRO A 155 20.53 30.04 -13.34
C PRO A 155 21.03 31.34 -13.96
N ALA A 156 20.72 31.54 -15.24
CA ALA A 156 21.03 32.79 -15.92
C ALA A 156 20.22 33.91 -15.25
N ALA A 157 20.89 34.66 -14.37
CA ALA A 157 20.24 35.62 -13.49
C ALA A 157 19.26 36.53 -14.28
N PRO A 158 18.03 36.72 -13.78
CA PRO A 158 17.01 37.47 -14.51
C PRO A 158 17.57 38.85 -14.88
N ALA A 159 17.57 39.15 -16.18
CA ALA A 159 18.36 40.25 -16.72
C ALA A 159 17.79 41.60 -16.24
N ALA A 160 18.33 42.09 -15.12
CA ALA A 160 18.00 43.40 -14.58
C ALA A 160 18.10 44.46 -15.69
N PRO A 161 17.10 45.36 -15.84
CA PRO A 161 16.96 46.21 -17.01
C PRO A 161 18.19 47.09 -17.18
N ARG A 162 19.05 46.72 -18.14
CA ARG A 162 20.36 47.36 -18.37
C ARG A 162 20.17 48.79 -18.86
N ARG A 163 20.20 49.76 -17.93
CA ARG A 163 20.49 51.16 -18.27
C ARG A 163 21.77 51.21 -19.11
N HIS A 164 21.74 51.93 -20.23
CA HIS A 164 22.87 52.05 -21.14
C HIS A 164 24.03 52.84 -20.52
N GLY A 165 24.89 52.15 -19.76
CA GLY A 165 26.18 52.64 -19.29
C GLY A 165 27.28 52.35 -20.31
N ARG A 166 28.02 53.38 -20.73
CA ARG A 166 29.17 53.27 -21.64
C ARG A 166 30.38 52.65 -20.91
N PRO A 167 31.06 51.64 -21.48
CA PRO A 167 32.20 51.01 -20.81
C PRO A 167 33.46 51.91 -20.84
N PRO A 168 34.23 52.01 -19.75
CA PRO A 168 35.63 52.43 -19.80
C PRO A 168 36.49 51.29 -20.36
N ALA A 169 37.66 51.62 -20.91
CA ALA A 169 38.55 50.66 -21.57
C ALA A 169 39.78 50.33 -20.71
N GLY A 170 40.27 49.08 -20.85
CA GLY A 170 41.65 48.70 -20.56
C GLY A 170 41.89 47.94 -19.25
N PHE A 171 42.10 46.63 -19.35
CA PHE A 171 43.16 45.89 -18.65
C PHE A 171 43.39 44.54 -19.38
N PRO A 172 44.64 44.13 -19.68
CA PRO A 172 44.92 42.84 -20.32
C PRO A 172 44.91 41.68 -19.31
N PRO A 173 44.49 40.45 -19.70
CA PRO A 173 44.48 39.29 -18.82
C PRO A 173 45.87 38.63 -18.68
N PRO A 174 46.24 38.13 -17.48
CA PRO A 174 47.50 37.43 -17.26
C PRO A 174 47.45 35.93 -17.58
N GLY A 175 48.62 35.37 -17.90
CA GLY A 175 49.07 34.01 -17.56
C GLY A 175 48.12 32.82 -17.76
N ARG A 176 48.25 32.11 -18.90
CA ARG A 176 47.68 30.77 -19.10
C ARG A 176 48.68 29.70 -18.63
N PRO A 177 48.39 28.90 -17.58
CA PRO A 177 49.27 27.79 -17.17
C PRO A 177 49.24 26.63 -18.19
N PRO A 178 50.28 25.76 -18.21
CA PRO A 178 50.43 24.68 -19.18
C PRO A 178 49.54 23.46 -18.91
N PHE A 179 49.50 22.53 -19.88
CA PHE A 179 48.74 21.28 -19.83
C PHE A 179 49.18 20.35 -18.69
N ALA A 180 48.21 19.76 -18.00
CA ALA A 180 48.38 18.50 -17.27
C ALA A 180 47.97 17.30 -18.18
N PRO A 181 48.52 16.08 -17.98
CA PRO A 181 48.16 14.91 -18.79
C PRO A 181 46.74 14.42 -18.53
N ARG A 182 46.05 13.96 -19.58
CA ARG A 182 44.80 13.21 -19.43
C ARG A 182 45.10 11.75 -19.07
N THR A 183 44.62 11.29 -17.92
CA THR A 183 44.46 9.86 -17.66
C THR A 183 43.29 9.31 -18.48
N PRO A 184 43.37 8.07 -19.01
CA PRO A 184 42.25 7.43 -19.69
C PRO A 184 41.21 6.92 -18.67
N PRO A 185 39.91 6.90 -19.01
CA PRO A 185 38.89 6.32 -18.15
C PRO A 185 39.09 4.80 -18.01
N ARG A 186 39.14 4.30 -16.77
CA ARG A 186 39.12 2.85 -16.52
C ARG A 186 37.71 2.32 -16.77
N ARG A 187 37.60 1.41 -17.73
CA ARG A 187 36.37 0.67 -18.05
C ARG A 187 36.28 -0.57 -17.16
N GLY A 188 35.47 -0.49 -16.12
CA GLY A 188 34.96 -1.66 -15.39
C GLY A 188 33.43 -1.71 -15.54
N GLY A 189 32.78 -2.87 -15.54
CA GLY A 189 33.35 -4.22 -15.46
C GLY A 189 32.34 -5.18 -14.87
N ILE A 190 31.38 -5.64 -15.67
CA ILE A 190 30.29 -6.50 -15.19
C ILE A 190 30.85 -7.85 -14.75
N GLY A 191 30.70 -8.12 -13.46
CA GLY A 191 30.94 -9.39 -12.78
C GLY A 191 30.57 -9.23 -11.31
N GLY A 192 30.00 -10.22 -10.62
CA GLY A 192 29.74 -11.58 -11.09
C GLY A 192 29.89 -12.58 -9.96
N CYS A 193 29.06 -12.46 -8.91
CA CYS A 193 29.16 -13.26 -7.69
C CYS A 193 28.04 -14.33 -7.65
N LEU A 194 28.36 -15.54 -8.13
CA LEU A 194 27.54 -16.74 -7.94
C LEU A 194 28.33 -17.76 -7.09
N ALA A 195 28.25 -17.63 -5.77
CA ALA A 195 28.62 -18.65 -4.77
C ALA A 195 28.22 -18.14 -3.36
N GLY A 196 27.63 -18.91 -2.45
CA GLY A 196 27.06 -20.26 -2.56
C GLY A 196 25.92 -20.42 -1.53
N CYS A 197 24.85 -21.17 -1.81
CA CYS A 197 24.78 -22.63 -1.89
C CYS A 197 24.56 -23.30 -0.50
N GLY A 198 23.32 -23.25 0.00
CA GLY A 198 22.84 -24.02 1.17
C GLY A 198 21.86 -25.15 0.82
N CYS A 199 21.49 -25.32 -0.45
CA CYS A 199 20.29 -26.08 -0.88
C CYS A 199 20.44 -27.61 -0.91
N SER A 200 21.55 -28.18 -0.43
CA SER A 200 21.88 -29.60 -0.58
C SER A 200 21.04 -30.57 0.27
N THR A 201 20.32 -30.08 1.28
CA THR A 201 19.49 -30.90 2.18
C THR A 201 18.05 -31.08 1.70
N LEU A 202 17.45 -30.09 1.04
CA LEU A 202 16.04 -30.11 0.61
C LEU A 202 15.75 -31.09 -0.53
N VAL A 203 16.72 -31.31 -1.44
CA VAL A 203 16.53 -32.16 -2.63
C VAL A 203 16.27 -33.63 -2.26
N LEU A 204 16.82 -34.11 -1.14
CA LEU A 204 16.60 -35.49 -0.68
C LEU A 204 15.18 -35.75 -0.16
N VAL A 205 14.49 -34.72 0.36
CA VAL A 205 13.11 -34.83 0.86
C VAL A 205 12.12 -34.86 -0.30
N LEU A 206 12.31 -34.00 -1.31
CA LEU A 206 11.44 -33.95 -2.49
C LEU A 206 11.45 -35.25 -3.31
N VAL A 207 12.62 -35.88 -3.48
CA VAL A 207 12.72 -37.17 -4.20
C VAL A 207 11.99 -38.30 -3.45
N ALA A 208 11.95 -38.26 -2.11
CA ALA A 208 11.22 -39.25 -1.32
C ALA A 208 9.69 -39.16 -1.50
N MET A 209 9.13 -37.94 -1.59
CA MET A 209 7.67 -37.77 -1.78
C MET A 209 7.19 -38.18 -3.17
N VAL A 210 7.97 -37.92 -4.22
CA VAL A 210 7.61 -38.29 -5.61
C VAL A 210 7.53 -39.82 -5.80
N LEU A 211 8.35 -40.59 -5.06
CA LEU A 211 8.40 -42.05 -5.19
C LEU A 211 7.28 -42.81 -4.45
N LEU A 212 6.45 -42.13 -3.65
CA LEU A 212 5.29 -42.74 -2.98
C LEU A 212 3.95 -42.47 -3.70
N GLY A 213 3.90 -41.54 -4.65
CA GLY A 213 2.67 -41.17 -5.38
C GLY A 213 2.41 -41.94 -6.69
N ALA A 214 3.41 -42.64 -7.24
CA ALA A 214 3.34 -43.24 -8.58
C ALA A 214 2.60 -44.62 -8.63
N GLY A 215 1.44 -44.71 -7.98
CA GLY A 215 0.89 -46.00 -7.50
C GLY A 215 -0.31 -46.63 -8.22
N ALA A 216 -1.01 -45.95 -9.15
CA ALA A 216 -2.22 -46.53 -9.77
C ALA A 216 -2.67 -45.89 -11.11
N LEU A 217 -2.02 -46.21 -12.24
CA LEU A 217 -2.57 -45.95 -13.58
C LEU A 217 -2.22 -47.06 -14.59
N LEU A 218 -3.08 -48.08 -14.69
CA LEU A 218 -3.17 -49.00 -15.84
C LEU A 218 -4.64 -49.39 -16.08
N SER A 219 -5.29 -48.68 -17.00
CA SER A 219 -6.61 -49.06 -17.53
C SER A 219 -6.48 -49.99 -18.73
N PRO A 220 -7.40 -50.96 -18.91
CA PRO A 220 -7.69 -51.54 -20.22
C PRO A 220 -9.13 -51.23 -20.70
N ASP A 221 -9.26 -51.22 -22.02
CA ASP A 221 -10.44 -50.93 -22.87
C ASP A 221 -11.83 -51.41 -22.42
N GLY A 222 -12.85 -50.70 -22.92
CA GLY A 222 -14.28 -51.09 -22.81
C GLY A 222 -15.20 -50.19 -23.64
N SER A 223 -15.28 -50.41 -24.95
CA SER A 223 -16.13 -49.62 -25.87
C SER A 223 -17.59 -50.09 -25.89
N ASP A 224 -18.55 -49.16 -25.78
CA ASP A 224 -19.57 -48.98 -26.83
C ASP A 224 -20.41 -47.69 -26.67
N ARG A 225 -21.16 -47.32 -27.71
CA ARG A 225 -21.97 -46.09 -27.78
C ARG A 225 -23.43 -46.39 -28.16
N PRO A 226 -24.39 -45.65 -27.60
CA PRO A 226 -25.36 -45.00 -28.50
C PRO A 226 -25.67 -43.54 -28.11
N VAL A 227 -26.43 -42.84 -28.97
CA VAL A 227 -26.82 -41.43 -28.83
C VAL A 227 -28.34 -41.34 -28.74
N ALA A 228 -28.88 -40.70 -27.68
CA ALA A 228 -30.12 -39.92 -27.68
C ALA A 228 -30.46 -39.39 -26.27
N GLY A 229 -31.18 -38.26 -26.18
CA GLY A 229 -31.85 -37.78 -24.97
C GLY A 229 -31.40 -36.40 -24.51
N GLY A 230 -32.31 -35.42 -24.59
CA GLY A 230 -32.12 -34.12 -23.94
C GLY A 230 -32.71 -34.13 -22.52
N GLY A 231 -32.01 -33.53 -21.57
CA GLY A 231 -32.44 -33.41 -20.17
C GLY A 231 -32.54 -31.94 -19.74
N HIS A 232 -33.40 -31.67 -18.74
CA HIS A 232 -33.38 -30.40 -18.00
C HIS A 232 -32.13 -30.31 -17.11
N PRO A 233 -31.72 -29.11 -16.65
CA PRO A 233 -30.81 -28.99 -15.53
C PRO A 233 -31.45 -29.63 -14.29
N SER A 234 -30.85 -30.72 -13.82
CA SER A 234 -31.17 -31.30 -12.50
C SER A 234 -30.65 -30.40 -11.37
N PRO A 235 -31.19 -30.50 -10.15
CA PRO A 235 -30.64 -29.82 -8.99
C PRO A 235 -29.21 -30.29 -8.70
N SER A 236 -28.43 -29.49 -7.99
CA SER A 236 -27.13 -29.87 -7.42
C SER A 236 -27.29 -31.14 -6.60
N GLY A 237 -26.73 -32.25 -7.08
CA GLY A 237 -26.67 -33.50 -6.32
C GLY A 237 -25.50 -33.45 -5.34
N GLY A 238 -25.69 -34.04 -4.16
CA GLY A 238 -24.56 -34.54 -3.37
C GLY A 238 -23.77 -35.57 -4.19
N SER A 239 -22.58 -35.93 -3.74
CA SER A 239 -21.69 -36.86 -4.44
C SER A 239 -22.31 -38.23 -4.70
N GLY A 240 -23.31 -38.60 -3.89
CA GLY A 240 -23.93 -39.93 -3.89
C GLY A 240 -23.19 -40.92 -2.98
N ASP A 241 -22.04 -40.53 -2.43
CA ASP A 241 -21.31 -41.27 -1.41
C ASP A 241 -21.50 -40.58 -0.05
N PRO A 242 -22.14 -41.23 0.94
CA PRO A 242 -22.36 -40.64 2.26
C PRO A 242 -21.09 -40.19 2.98
N ALA A 243 -19.94 -40.82 2.73
CA ALA A 243 -18.68 -40.44 3.38
C ALA A 243 -18.12 -39.12 2.80
N VAL A 244 -18.22 -38.94 1.47
CA VAL A 244 -17.86 -37.67 0.82
C VAL A 244 -18.82 -36.56 1.25
N ASP A 245 -20.13 -36.83 1.27
CA ASP A 245 -21.14 -35.86 1.69
C ASP A 245 -20.96 -35.46 3.18
N GLU A 246 -20.52 -36.38 4.06
CA GLU A 246 -20.16 -36.08 5.46
C GLU A 246 -18.93 -35.15 5.56
N GLN A 247 -17.85 -35.42 4.80
CA GLN A 247 -16.67 -34.54 4.82
C GLN A 247 -16.97 -33.16 4.21
N LEU A 248 -17.80 -33.06 3.17
CA LEU A 248 -18.21 -31.78 2.60
C LEU A 248 -19.11 -30.98 3.57
N ALA A 249 -19.94 -31.65 4.37
CA ALA A 249 -20.71 -30.98 5.44
C ALA A 249 -19.81 -30.43 6.56
N ILE A 250 -18.69 -31.09 6.89
CA ILE A 250 -17.67 -30.54 7.79
C ILE A 250 -17.01 -29.31 7.15
N PHE A 251 -16.60 -29.42 5.88
CA PHE A 251 -16.00 -28.30 5.14
C PHE A 251 -16.91 -27.06 5.11
N ASP A 252 -18.19 -27.23 4.79
CA ASP A 252 -19.16 -26.12 4.75
C ASP A 252 -19.31 -25.42 6.11
N ALA A 253 -19.26 -26.16 7.22
CA ALA A 253 -19.36 -25.62 8.58
C ALA A 253 -18.08 -24.90 9.04
N GLU A 254 -16.90 -25.47 8.78
CA GLU A 254 -15.61 -24.81 9.06
C GLU A 254 -15.46 -23.53 8.22
N ARG A 255 -16.01 -23.50 7.00
CA ARG A 255 -16.10 -22.29 6.17
C ARG A 255 -17.05 -21.25 6.74
N GLU A 256 -18.24 -21.64 7.20
CA GLU A 256 -19.19 -20.70 7.83
C GLU A 256 -18.52 -20.01 9.03
N ARG A 257 -17.86 -20.79 9.91
CA ARG A 257 -17.12 -20.26 11.07
C ARG A 257 -15.88 -19.44 10.67
N TYR A 258 -15.15 -19.81 9.62
CA TYR A 258 -14.06 -19.00 9.08
C TYR A 258 -14.54 -17.61 8.61
N TYR A 259 -15.68 -17.54 7.90
CA TYR A 259 -16.22 -16.26 7.44
C TYR A 259 -16.85 -15.41 8.56
N GLU A 260 -17.31 -16.02 9.66
CA GLU A 260 -17.62 -15.25 10.89
C GLU A 260 -16.37 -14.51 11.38
N LEU A 261 -15.25 -15.22 11.55
CA LEU A 261 -13.97 -14.65 12.02
C LEU A 261 -13.40 -13.61 11.03
N VAL A 262 -13.54 -13.81 9.71
CA VAL A 262 -13.16 -12.78 8.72
C VAL A 262 -13.99 -11.50 8.89
N ALA A 263 -15.27 -11.61 9.23
CA ALA A 263 -16.14 -10.45 9.45
C ALA A 263 -15.87 -9.75 10.81
N GLU A 264 -15.29 -10.45 11.79
CA GLU A 264 -14.76 -9.82 13.02
C GLU A 264 -13.53 -8.94 12.75
N LEU A 265 -12.89 -9.08 11.57
CA LEU A 265 -11.72 -8.30 11.13
C LEU A 265 -12.03 -7.29 9.99
N GLU A 266 -13.31 -7.01 9.71
CA GLU A 266 -13.72 -6.06 8.64
C GLU A 266 -13.22 -4.63 8.96
N GLY A 267 -12.38 -4.07 8.08
CA GLY A 267 -11.77 -2.76 8.25
C GLY A 267 -10.43 -2.75 9.00
N ASN A 268 -9.85 -3.91 9.30
CA ASN A 268 -8.49 -4.00 9.86
C ASN A 268 -7.44 -4.19 8.75
N PRO A 269 -6.44 -3.31 8.61
CA PRO A 269 -5.48 -3.36 7.50
C PRO A 269 -4.51 -4.53 7.53
N ALA A 270 -4.32 -5.19 8.69
CA ALA A 270 -3.52 -6.40 8.81
C ALA A 270 -4.30 -7.69 8.51
N ALA A 271 -5.64 -7.62 8.39
CA ALA A 271 -6.49 -8.79 8.19
C ALA A 271 -6.10 -9.71 7.01
N PRO A 272 -5.61 -9.21 5.84
CA PRO A 272 -5.15 -10.08 4.76
C PRO A 272 -4.02 -11.04 5.14
N LEU A 273 -3.16 -10.68 6.10
CA LEU A 273 -2.03 -11.50 6.56
C LEU A 273 -2.46 -12.75 7.32
N VAL A 274 -3.59 -12.70 8.04
CA VAL A 274 -4.12 -13.81 8.85
C VAL A 274 -5.26 -14.56 8.14
N THR A 275 -6.07 -13.86 7.34
CA THR A 275 -7.16 -14.49 6.57
C THR A 275 -6.66 -15.19 5.32
N LEU A 276 -5.62 -14.66 4.66
CA LEU A 276 -5.00 -15.23 3.45
C LEU A 276 -6.05 -15.54 2.35
N PRO A 277 -6.86 -14.56 1.91
CA PRO A 277 -8.11 -14.79 1.19
C PRO A 277 -7.93 -15.58 -0.12
N GLY A 278 -6.85 -15.33 -0.88
CA GLY A 278 -6.52 -16.11 -2.07
C GLY A 278 -6.24 -17.60 -1.79
N GLN A 279 -5.63 -17.91 -0.64
CA GLN A 279 -5.38 -19.29 -0.17
C GLN A 279 -6.68 -20.00 0.20
N TYR A 280 -7.62 -19.29 0.83
CA TYR A 280 -8.93 -19.85 1.16
C TYR A 280 -9.79 -20.06 -0.10
N ALA A 281 -9.80 -19.12 -1.06
CA ALA A 281 -10.50 -19.29 -2.33
C ALA A 281 -10.06 -20.54 -3.10
N ARG A 282 -8.74 -20.84 -3.15
CA ARG A 282 -8.24 -22.09 -3.74
C ARG A 282 -8.57 -23.35 -2.94
N LEU A 283 -8.93 -23.22 -1.68
CA LEU A 283 -9.46 -24.33 -0.88
C LEU A 283 -10.93 -24.59 -1.24
N GLU A 284 -11.74 -23.54 -1.44
CA GLU A 284 -13.11 -23.67 -1.98
C GLU A 284 -13.15 -24.27 -3.39
N ASP A 285 -12.31 -23.78 -4.32
CA ASP A 285 -12.20 -24.34 -5.67
C ASP A 285 -11.87 -25.84 -5.64
N ARG A 286 -10.96 -26.25 -4.74
CA ARG A 286 -10.64 -27.66 -4.52
C ARG A 286 -11.85 -28.43 -3.99
N ALA A 287 -12.55 -27.91 -2.98
CA ALA A 287 -13.76 -28.55 -2.42
C ALA A 287 -14.85 -28.76 -3.49
N ALA A 288 -15.09 -27.75 -4.34
CA ALA A 288 -16.01 -27.84 -5.47
C ALA A 288 -15.59 -28.88 -6.54
N SER A 289 -14.32 -29.30 -6.56
CA SER A 289 -13.77 -30.24 -7.54
C SER A 289 -13.58 -31.69 -7.05
N VAL A 290 -13.86 -31.97 -5.76
CA VAL A 290 -13.64 -33.27 -5.08
C VAL A 290 -14.26 -34.48 -5.80
N GLY A 291 -15.43 -34.29 -6.42
CA GLY A 291 -16.19 -35.40 -7.03
C GLY A 291 -16.62 -36.44 -6.00
N THR A 292 -16.29 -37.71 -6.23
CA THR A 292 -16.63 -38.84 -5.33
C THR A 292 -15.39 -39.40 -4.61
N ASN A 293 -14.39 -38.56 -4.32
CA ASN A 293 -13.14 -38.99 -3.69
C ASN A 293 -13.12 -38.63 -2.20
N GLU A 294 -13.43 -39.60 -1.34
CA GLU A 294 -13.45 -39.48 0.13
C GLU A 294 -12.15 -38.88 0.69
N PHE A 295 -10.98 -39.30 0.18
CA PHE A 295 -9.69 -38.78 0.64
C PHE A 295 -9.49 -37.31 0.27
N SER A 296 -9.95 -36.88 -0.92
CA SER A 296 -9.93 -35.47 -1.30
C SER A 296 -10.93 -34.65 -0.47
N ALA A 297 -12.12 -35.20 -0.18
CA ALA A 297 -13.13 -34.57 0.66
C ALA A 297 -12.61 -34.35 2.09
N GLN A 298 -12.02 -35.39 2.69
CA GLN A 298 -11.37 -35.32 4.00
C GLN A 298 -10.19 -34.33 4.00
N SER A 299 -9.40 -34.31 2.93
CA SER A 299 -8.26 -33.39 2.84
C SER A 299 -8.67 -31.91 2.80
N VAL A 300 -9.77 -31.56 2.12
CA VAL A 300 -10.27 -30.15 2.13
C VAL A 300 -10.95 -29.81 3.46
N ALA A 301 -11.71 -30.73 4.06
CA ALA A 301 -12.34 -30.52 5.36
C ALA A 301 -11.30 -30.26 6.47
N GLN A 302 -10.25 -31.09 6.54
CA GLN A 302 -9.16 -30.92 7.50
C GLN A 302 -8.33 -29.65 7.24
N GLU A 303 -8.22 -29.18 5.99
CA GLU A 303 -7.53 -27.93 5.71
C GLU A 303 -8.39 -26.72 6.08
N ALA A 304 -9.70 -26.75 5.84
CA ALA A 304 -10.62 -25.70 6.28
C ALA A 304 -10.64 -25.59 7.81
N GLN A 305 -10.70 -26.73 8.50
CA GLN A 305 -10.59 -26.78 9.97
C GLN A 305 -9.31 -26.09 10.45
N ARG A 306 -8.14 -26.44 9.91
CA ARG A 306 -6.87 -25.79 10.29
C ARG A 306 -6.88 -24.29 10.02
N ARG A 307 -7.33 -23.84 8.85
CA ARG A 307 -7.37 -22.40 8.54
C ARG A 307 -8.28 -21.62 9.48
N ARG A 308 -9.40 -22.22 9.90
CA ARG A 308 -10.28 -21.64 10.92
C ARG A 308 -9.62 -21.66 12.30
N GLU A 309 -8.97 -22.76 12.69
CA GLU A 309 -8.16 -22.87 13.94
C GLU A 309 -7.05 -21.81 14.01
N ASP A 310 -6.27 -21.65 12.94
CA ASP A 310 -5.19 -20.68 12.82
C ASP A 310 -5.74 -19.23 12.94
N LEU A 311 -6.82 -18.91 12.23
CA LEU A 311 -7.45 -17.59 12.26
C LEU A 311 -8.10 -17.28 13.63
N GLU A 312 -8.75 -18.26 14.25
CA GLU A 312 -9.36 -18.14 15.58
C GLU A 312 -8.27 -17.86 16.64
N GLN A 313 -7.10 -18.50 16.53
CA GLN A 313 -5.93 -18.18 17.36
C GLN A 313 -5.41 -16.75 17.13
N HIS A 314 -5.42 -16.25 15.88
CA HIS A 314 -5.02 -14.87 15.59
C HIS A 314 -5.99 -13.83 16.16
N VAL A 315 -7.31 -14.08 16.09
CA VAL A 315 -8.35 -13.21 16.67
C VAL A 315 -8.28 -13.19 18.20
N ASP A 316 -8.23 -14.35 18.85
CA ASP A 316 -8.06 -14.46 20.32
C ASP A 316 -6.80 -13.71 20.79
N ALA A 317 -5.66 -13.90 20.09
CA ALA A 317 -4.40 -13.27 20.44
C ALA A 317 -4.35 -11.75 20.17
N ALA A 318 -5.17 -11.23 19.26
CA ALA A 318 -5.33 -9.80 19.05
C ALA A 318 -6.16 -9.16 20.18
N ALA A 319 -7.26 -9.81 20.57
CA ALA A 319 -8.11 -9.36 21.68
C ALA A 319 -7.37 -9.32 23.03
N ASP A 320 -6.40 -10.21 23.25
CA ASP A 320 -5.49 -10.18 24.41
C ASP A 320 -4.40 -9.09 24.30
N ARG A 321 -4.06 -8.58 23.10
CA ARG A 321 -3.00 -7.58 22.87
C ARG A 321 -3.48 -6.12 22.80
N ALA A 322 -4.71 -5.84 22.40
CA ALA A 322 -5.22 -4.50 22.06
C ALA A 322 -5.37 -3.49 23.24
N ALA A 323 -4.36 -3.40 24.13
CA ALA A 323 -4.38 -2.57 25.32
C ALA A 323 -2.97 -2.21 25.82
N ASN A 324 -2.36 -1.19 25.19
CA ASN A 324 -1.08 -0.55 25.52
C ASN A 324 -0.67 -0.72 26.98
N SER A 325 0.22 -1.69 27.19
CA SER A 325 0.50 -2.33 28.46
C SER A 325 1.74 -1.77 29.16
N SER A 326 2.72 -1.28 28.37
CA SER A 326 3.87 -0.52 28.87
C SER A 326 3.51 0.95 29.13
N GLY A 327 2.52 1.50 28.44
CA GLY A 327 2.20 2.92 28.42
C GLY A 327 3.10 3.75 27.51
N SER A 328 3.84 3.10 26.61
CA SER A 328 4.72 3.75 25.62
C SER A 328 3.91 4.43 24.50
N LEU A 329 4.55 5.35 23.77
CA LEU A 329 3.97 5.93 22.56
C LEU A 329 4.00 4.92 21.41
N SER A 330 5.12 4.20 21.30
CA SER A 330 5.35 3.21 20.25
C SER A 330 4.32 2.05 20.27
N GLU A 331 4.02 1.46 21.43
CA GLU A 331 2.97 0.43 21.57
C GLU A 331 1.59 1.00 21.23
N GLY A 332 1.25 2.19 21.74
CA GLY A 332 -0.06 2.81 21.49
C GLY A 332 -0.33 3.12 20.02
N LEU A 333 0.70 3.48 19.25
CA LEU A 333 0.58 3.69 17.81
C LEU A 333 0.40 2.38 17.02
N VAL A 334 1.07 1.29 17.44
CA VAL A 334 0.91 -0.04 16.81
C VAL A 334 -0.45 -0.64 17.15
N ASP A 335 -0.91 -0.52 18.41
CA ASP A 335 -2.22 -0.96 18.87
C ASP A 335 -3.36 -0.27 18.09
N GLU A 336 -3.33 1.07 18.03
CA GLU A 336 -4.35 1.87 17.31
C GLU A 336 -4.40 1.53 15.82
N ALA A 337 -3.25 1.22 15.22
CA ALA A 337 -3.11 0.99 13.79
C ALA A 337 -3.26 -0.49 13.36
N GLY A 338 -3.43 -1.40 14.33
CA GLY A 338 -3.56 -2.85 14.11
C GLY A 338 -4.70 -3.54 14.86
N ASP A 339 -5.41 -2.86 15.77
CA ASP A 339 -6.42 -3.43 16.70
C ASP A 339 -5.93 -4.73 17.37
N GLY A 340 -4.67 -4.70 17.83
CA GLY A 340 -3.97 -5.84 18.41
C GLY A 340 -3.51 -6.95 17.45
N LEU A 341 -3.92 -6.98 16.16
CA LEU A 341 -3.39 -7.98 15.21
C LEU A 341 -1.88 -7.80 14.97
N ILE A 342 -1.40 -6.56 14.95
CA ILE A 342 0.02 -6.21 14.87
C ILE A 342 0.61 -6.24 16.29
N ASP A 343 1.77 -6.86 16.46
CA ASP A 343 2.54 -6.92 17.71
C ASP A 343 3.76 -5.99 17.63
N ILE A 344 4.33 -5.61 18.79
CA ILE A 344 5.47 -4.71 18.90
C ILE A 344 6.59 -5.32 19.74
N ARG A 345 7.85 -5.16 19.30
CA ARG A 345 9.04 -5.64 20.02
C ARG A 345 10.16 -4.62 20.02
N TRP A 346 10.73 -4.34 21.19
CA TRP A 346 11.87 -3.42 21.35
C TRP A 346 13.22 -4.16 21.29
N ASP A 347 13.44 -4.91 20.20
CA ASP A 347 14.62 -5.77 19.99
C ASP A 347 15.29 -5.62 18.60
N ALA A 348 15.07 -4.51 17.89
CA ALA A 348 15.61 -4.26 16.55
C ALA A 348 17.14 -4.49 16.45
N ASP A 349 17.90 -4.12 17.48
CA ASP A 349 19.35 -4.35 17.57
C ASP A 349 19.76 -5.83 17.39
N ALA A 350 18.88 -6.77 17.74
CA ALA A 350 19.12 -8.20 17.67
C ALA A 350 18.58 -8.88 16.39
N VAL A 351 17.58 -8.29 15.72
CA VAL A 351 16.85 -8.94 14.61
C VAL A 351 16.89 -8.18 13.29
N CYS A 352 17.02 -6.85 13.31
CA CYS A 352 16.99 -6.01 12.12
C CYS A 352 18.35 -5.96 11.41
N ALA A 353 18.31 -5.73 10.09
CA ALA A 353 19.51 -5.55 9.30
C ALA A 353 20.21 -4.23 9.69
N GLN A 354 21.45 -4.33 10.17
CA GLN A 354 22.24 -3.19 10.62
C GLN A 354 22.69 -2.33 9.42
N SER A 355 22.53 -1.01 9.52
CA SER A 355 22.84 -0.07 8.43
C SER A 355 24.31 -0.08 8.01
N GLU A 356 24.59 -0.16 6.71
CA GLU A 356 25.95 0.01 6.17
C GLU A 356 26.41 1.48 6.08
N ARG A 357 25.53 2.45 6.36
CA ARG A 357 25.79 3.89 6.23
C ARG A 357 26.53 4.43 7.46
N GLU A 358 27.72 4.98 7.28
CA GLU A 358 28.53 5.50 8.39
C GLU A 358 27.78 6.56 9.21
N GLY A 359 27.65 6.32 10.52
CA GLY A 359 26.95 7.19 11.45
C GLY A 359 25.43 6.98 11.54
N TRP A 360 24.90 5.89 10.97
CA TRP A 360 23.49 5.54 11.00
C TRP A 360 23.24 4.25 11.78
N THR A 361 22.09 4.17 12.43
CA THR A 361 21.59 2.99 13.16
C THR A 361 20.24 2.61 12.57
N THR A 362 19.91 1.32 12.60
CA THR A 362 18.59 0.84 12.19
C THR A 362 17.59 1.02 13.35
N SER A 363 16.61 1.92 13.19
CA SER A 363 15.63 2.25 14.24
C SER A 363 14.48 1.24 14.36
N GLY A 364 14.22 0.46 13.29
CA GLY A 364 13.18 -0.56 13.25
C GLY A 364 13.32 -1.53 12.08
N CYS A 365 12.44 -2.53 12.03
CA CYS A 365 12.11 -3.33 10.86
C CYS A 365 10.83 -4.16 11.09
N VAL A 366 10.11 -4.47 10.00
CA VAL A 366 9.19 -5.62 9.94
C VAL A 366 9.86 -6.78 9.20
N LEU A 367 9.77 -8.00 9.74
CA LEU A 367 10.48 -9.16 9.18
C LEU A 367 9.69 -9.86 8.06
N GLY A 368 10.38 -10.33 7.02
CA GLY A 368 9.75 -11.08 5.92
C GLY A 368 9.16 -12.44 6.32
N ALA A 369 9.54 -12.98 7.47
CA ALA A 369 9.01 -14.22 8.03
C ALA A 369 8.03 -14.01 9.21
N ASP A 370 7.90 -12.76 9.68
CA ASP A 370 6.96 -12.34 10.71
C ASP A 370 6.39 -10.97 10.35
N ALA A 371 5.41 -10.98 9.45
CA ALA A 371 4.82 -9.79 8.85
C ALA A 371 3.92 -8.99 9.79
N LEU A 372 3.62 -9.54 10.97
CA LEU A 372 2.72 -8.95 11.97
C LEU A 372 3.47 -8.34 13.16
N THR A 373 4.80 -8.42 13.21
CA THR A 373 5.60 -7.85 14.30
C THR A 373 6.41 -6.65 13.81
N VAL A 374 6.16 -5.49 14.44
CA VAL A 374 6.97 -4.27 14.29
C VAL A 374 8.10 -4.32 15.32
N HIS A 375 9.34 -4.53 14.85
CA HIS A 375 10.52 -4.48 15.69
C HIS A 375 11.11 -3.07 15.69
N LEU A 376 11.43 -2.54 16.86
CA LEU A 376 11.97 -1.19 17.08
C LEU A 376 13.17 -1.22 18.02
N GLN A 377 13.94 -0.13 18.04
CA GLN A 377 14.83 0.17 19.15
C GLN A 377 14.04 0.47 20.44
N PRO A 378 14.63 0.35 21.64
CA PRO A 378 14.02 0.81 22.88
C PRO A 378 13.60 2.29 22.81
N GLU A 379 12.46 2.65 23.43
CA GLU A 379 11.87 3.98 23.28
C GLU A 379 12.79 5.14 23.77
N ASP A 380 13.72 4.87 24.69
CA ASP A 380 14.73 5.82 25.18
C ASP A 380 15.94 6.00 24.25
N SER A 381 16.02 5.23 23.15
CA SER A 381 17.02 5.38 22.09
C SER A 381 16.61 6.39 21.01
N PHE A 382 15.32 6.74 20.94
CA PHE A 382 14.82 7.77 20.03
C PHE A 382 15.09 9.18 20.58
N THR A 383 15.23 10.14 19.67
CA THR A 383 15.55 11.54 20.01
C THR A 383 14.34 12.36 20.48
N GLY A 384 13.12 11.86 20.27
CA GLY A 384 11.87 12.47 20.76
C GLY A 384 10.61 11.86 20.15
N GLU A 385 9.45 12.40 20.54
CA GLU A 385 8.11 11.97 20.09
C GLU A 385 7.96 11.86 18.56
N TRP A 386 8.47 12.86 17.82
CA TRP A 386 8.40 12.91 16.34
C TRP A 386 9.23 11.80 15.66
N ASP A 387 10.35 11.39 16.27
CA ASP A 387 11.27 10.35 15.79
C ASP A 387 10.61 8.96 15.93
N ILE A 388 9.95 8.73 17.07
CA ILE A 388 9.08 7.56 17.30
C ILE A 388 7.92 7.55 16.30
N GLN A 389 7.19 8.66 16.16
CA GLN A 389 6.03 8.79 15.26
C GLN A 389 6.38 8.46 13.81
N MET A 390 7.45 9.05 13.27
CA MET A 390 7.89 8.78 11.89
C MET A 390 8.37 7.35 11.70
N THR A 391 9.14 6.81 12.66
CA THR A 391 9.63 5.42 12.57
C THR A 391 8.48 4.42 12.64
N VAL A 392 7.54 4.57 13.58
CA VAL A 392 6.41 3.64 13.73
C VAL A 392 5.51 3.63 12.49
N GLN A 393 5.19 4.80 11.90
CA GLN A 393 4.38 4.82 10.68
C GLN A 393 5.13 4.30 9.44
N HIS A 394 6.45 4.42 9.39
CA HIS A 394 7.29 3.78 8.35
C HIS A 394 7.20 2.25 8.46
N GLU A 395 7.38 1.68 9.66
CA GLU A 395 7.27 0.23 9.87
C GLU A 395 5.84 -0.30 9.65
N LEU A 396 4.81 0.44 10.07
CA LEU A 396 3.42 0.08 9.79
C LEU A 396 3.11 0.06 8.29
N ALA A 397 3.66 0.99 7.50
CA ALA A 397 3.56 0.93 6.04
C ALA A 397 4.15 -0.36 5.46
N HIS A 398 5.23 -0.89 6.06
CA HIS A 398 5.80 -2.18 5.70
C HIS A 398 4.94 -3.38 6.14
N VAL A 399 4.10 -3.27 7.17
CA VAL A 399 3.02 -4.26 7.44
C VAL A 399 1.98 -4.20 6.31
N TYR A 400 1.51 -3.00 5.96
CA TYR A 400 0.43 -2.81 4.98
C TYR A 400 0.84 -3.21 3.54
N GLN A 401 2.08 -2.96 3.13
CA GLN A 401 2.65 -3.47 1.88
C GLN A 401 2.62 -5.01 1.81
N ARG A 402 2.90 -5.70 2.92
CA ARG A 402 2.80 -7.17 2.99
C ARG A 402 1.35 -7.64 3.00
N ALA A 403 0.46 -6.93 3.70
CA ALA A 403 -0.96 -7.22 3.72
C ALA A 403 -1.58 -7.07 2.31
N ASP A 404 -1.19 -6.04 1.57
CA ASP A 404 -1.63 -5.79 0.19
C ASP A 404 -1.28 -6.97 -0.71
N ARG A 405 -0.02 -7.40 -0.68
CA ARG A 405 0.43 -8.61 -1.40
C ARG A 405 -0.27 -9.89 -0.93
N ALA A 406 -0.71 -9.98 0.33
CA ALA A 406 -1.47 -11.11 0.85
C ALA A 406 -2.95 -11.13 0.41
N ARG A 407 -3.50 -10.03 -0.13
CA ARG A 407 -4.84 -10.00 -0.76
C ARG A 407 -4.90 -10.87 -2.02
N PHE A 408 -3.79 -11.00 -2.74
CA PHE A 408 -3.70 -11.66 -4.05
C PHE A 408 -2.91 -12.97 -3.99
N ASP A 409 -3.26 -13.95 -4.83
CA ASP A 409 -2.62 -15.27 -4.80
C ASP A 409 -1.38 -15.40 -5.71
N ASP A 410 -1.32 -14.63 -6.79
CA ASP A 410 -0.19 -14.60 -7.70
C ASP A 410 1.00 -13.77 -7.16
N GLY A 411 0.83 -13.16 -5.98
CA GLY A 411 1.83 -12.29 -5.36
C GLY A 411 1.90 -10.88 -5.96
N SER A 412 0.90 -10.50 -6.76
CA SER A 412 0.68 -9.09 -7.13
C SER A 412 0.25 -8.25 -5.92
N SER A 413 0.30 -6.93 -6.05
CA SER A 413 -0.21 -5.97 -5.06
C SER A 413 -0.48 -4.61 -5.73
N GLU A 414 -1.32 -3.77 -5.13
CA GLU A 414 -1.52 -2.39 -5.63
C GLU A 414 -0.26 -1.54 -5.38
N TYR A 415 0.49 -1.80 -4.30
CA TYR A 415 1.74 -1.09 -4.01
C TYR A 415 2.83 -1.37 -5.05
N ASP A 416 2.98 -2.62 -5.51
CA ASP A 416 3.90 -2.98 -6.60
C ASP A 416 3.54 -2.24 -7.90
N GLU A 417 2.25 -2.10 -8.23
CA GLU A 417 1.81 -1.32 -9.40
C GLU A 417 2.19 0.17 -9.30
N LEU A 418 2.20 0.77 -8.09
CA LEU A 418 2.66 2.14 -7.89
C LEU A 418 4.17 2.27 -8.08
N LEU A 419 4.95 1.29 -7.60
CA LEU A 419 6.40 1.24 -7.79
C LEU A 419 6.78 1.02 -9.27
N GLU A 420 6.08 0.15 -10.00
CA GLU A 420 6.28 -0.06 -11.45
C GLU A 420 5.93 1.19 -12.29
N GLN A 421 4.99 2.02 -11.83
CA GLN A 421 4.70 3.33 -12.43
C GLN A 421 5.81 4.37 -12.20
N GLY A 422 6.79 4.07 -11.34
CA GLY A 422 7.93 4.92 -11.02
C GLY A 422 7.67 5.94 -9.91
N LEU A 423 6.55 5.82 -9.19
CA LEU A 423 6.30 6.56 -7.95
C LEU A 423 7.25 6.07 -6.86
N PHE A 424 7.54 6.92 -5.88
CA PHE A 424 8.46 6.61 -4.77
C PHE A 424 9.86 6.18 -5.26
N GLN A 425 10.26 6.64 -6.45
CA GLN A 425 11.43 6.20 -7.22
C GLN A 425 11.52 4.67 -7.45
N GLY A 426 10.42 3.92 -7.28
CA GLY A 426 10.39 2.46 -7.37
C GLY A 426 10.98 1.74 -6.15
N SER A 427 10.91 2.33 -4.95
CA SER A 427 11.38 1.73 -3.69
C SER A 427 10.29 1.68 -2.63
N GLU A 428 10.13 0.50 -2.01
CA GLU A 428 9.16 0.25 -0.94
C GLU A 428 9.49 1.02 0.36
N GLU A 429 10.77 1.21 0.66
CA GLU A 429 11.29 2.05 1.75
C GLU A 429 10.90 3.54 1.55
N LEU A 430 10.97 4.04 0.30
CA LEU A 430 10.60 5.43 -0.02
C LEU A 430 9.07 5.64 -0.05
N MET A 431 8.32 4.56 -0.30
CA MET A 431 6.87 4.55 -0.13
C MET A 431 6.49 4.55 1.36
N ALA A 432 7.22 3.82 2.21
CA ALA A 432 7.05 3.86 3.66
C ALA A 432 7.40 5.25 4.26
N ASP A 433 8.51 5.85 3.81
CA ASP A 433 8.84 7.26 4.10
C ASP A 433 7.69 8.20 3.68
N CYS A 434 7.10 8.03 2.49
CA CYS A 434 5.97 8.85 2.07
C CYS A 434 4.70 8.60 2.89
N TYR A 435 4.44 7.35 3.30
CA TYR A 435 3.29 7.02 4.14
C TYR A 435 3.35 7.79 5.47
N ALA A 436 4.48 7.72 6.18
CA ALA A 436 4.69 8.45 7.44
C ALA A 436 4.56 9.98 7.25
N LEU A 437 5.13 10.54 6.17
CA LEU A 437 4.98 11.96 5.82
C LEU A 437 3.53 12.34 5.49
N THR A 438 2.77 11.47 4.83
CA THR A 438 1.36 11.74 4.47
C THR A 438 0.47 11.68 5.71
N TYR A 439 0.71 10.70 6.60
CA TYR A 439 -0.06 10.48 7.83
C TYR A 439 -0.07 11.71 8.75
N TYR A 440 1.08 12.36 8.95
CA TYR A 440 1.22 13.52 9.83
C TYR A 440 1.09 14.89 9.10
N ASP A 441 0.72 14.89 7.81
CA ASP A 441 0.81 16.03 6.87
C ASP A 441 2.18 16.75 6.84
N GLU A 442 3.25 15.99 7.07
CA GLU A 442 4.62 16.48 7.04
C GLU A 442 5.26 16.40 5.65
N TRP A 443 6.35 17.15 5.47
CA TRP A 443 7.01 17.37 4.17
C TRP A 443 8.49 16.97 4.12
N THR A 444 9.05 16.52 5.24
CA THR A 444 10.48 16.20 5.35
C THR A 444 10.75 15.31 6.54
N LEU A 445 11.58 14.28 6.37
CA LEU A 445 12.08 13.45 7.46
C LEU A 445 13.31 14.10 8.14
N GLU A 446 13.21 15.42 8.36
CA GLU A 446 14.27 16.24 8.97
C GLU A 446 13.68 17.26 9.94
N THR A 447 14.24 17.30 11.14
CA THR A 447 14.07 18.42 12.08
C THR A 447 15.39 19.18 12.22
N ASP A 448 15.41 20.27 12.99
CA ASP A 448 16.67 20.99 13.31
C ASP A 448 17.69 20.12 14.11
N SER A 449 17.29 18.92 14.55
CA SER A 449 18.09 18.03 15.41
C SER A 449 18.21 16.57 14.94
N VAL A 450 17.43 16.12 13.95
CA VAL A 450 17.27 14.69 13.58
C VAL A 450 17.05 14.54 12.07
N GLU A 451 17.62 13.49 11.47
CA GLU A 451 17.35 13.00 10.10
C GLU A 451 16.94 11.52 10.23
N VAL A 452 15.77 11.13 9.72
CA VAL A 452 15.27 9.73 9.75
C VAL A 452 14.91 9.26 8.34
N GLY A 453 14.70 7.95 8.18
CA GLY A 453 14.42 7.33 6.88
C GLY A 453 15.49 7.63 5.83
N TYR A 454 15.10 7.69 4.56
CA TYR A 454 16.02 7.76 3.43
C TYR A 454 16.16 9.16 2.82
N GLY A 455 15.70 10.19 3.55
CA GLY A 455 15.73 11.58 3.09
C GLY A 455 14.76 11.84 1.93
N TYR A 456 13.67 11.09 1.85
CA TYR A 456 12.65 11.27 0.82
C TYR A 456 11.89 12.59 0.96
N VAL A 457 11.32 13.06 -0.15
CA VAL A 457 10.37 14.17 -0.18
C VAL A 457 9.27 13.78 -1.14
N CYS A 458 8.10 13.46 -0.59
CA CYS A 458 6.94 13.02 -1.35
C CYS A 458 6.18 14.22 -1.93
N ASP A 459 5.82 14.17 -3.22
CA ASP A 459 5.03 15.24 -3.84
C ASP A 459 3.51 14.98 -3.75
N GLU A 460 2.67 16.01 -3.90
CA GLU A 460 1.21 15.86 -3.72
C GLU A 460 0.57 14.75 -4.59
N SER A 461 1.15 14.38 -5.74
CA SER A 461 0.63 13.28 -6.57
C SER A 461 0.99 11.90 -6.03
N GLU A 462 2.10 11.78 -5.32
CA GLU A 462 2.48 10.58 -4.57
C GLU A 462 1.74 10.49 -3.23
N ARG A 463 1.48 11.63 -2.56
CA ARG A 463 0.61 11.71 -1.37
C ARG A 463 -0.84 11.33 -1.71
N ASP A 464 -1.36 11.78 -2.86
CA ASP A 464 -2.67 11.31 -3.38
C ASP A 464 -2.65 9.81 -3.68
N ALA A 465 -1.55 9.25 -4.18
CA ALA A 465 -1.41 7.81 -4.40
C ALA A 465 -1.39 7.01 -3.09
N ILE A 466 -0.67 7.49 -2.06
CA ILE A 466 -0.73 6.93 -0.69
C ILE A 466 -2.17 6.93 -0.18
N ARG A 467 -2.87 8.07 -0.17
CA ARG A 467 -4.25 8.16 0.33
C ARG A 467 -5.20 7.19 -0.38
N ALA A 468 -5.06 7.03 -1.70
CA ALA A 468 -5.86 6.10 -2.48
C ALA A 468 -5.55 4.62 -2.15
N TRP A 469 -4.26 4.28 -2.02
CA TRP A 469 -3.79 2.94 -1.67
C TRP A 469 -4.18 2.55 -0.23
N SER A 470 -3.96 3.44 0.74
CA SER A 470 -4.36 3.22 2.14
C SER A 470 -5.86 2.95 2.25
N ALA A 471 -6.69 3.70 1.50
CA ALA A 471 -8.13 3.48 1.44
C ALA A 471 -8.57 2.22 0.65
N SER A 472 -7.65 1.51 -0.03
CA SER A 472 -7.93 0.21 -0.68
C SER A 472 -7.68 -0.99 0.25
N ILE A 473 -7.05 -0.75 1.40
CA ILE A 473 -6.66 -1.75 2.40
C ILE A 473 -7.00 -1.31 3.84
N ASP A 474 -7.89 -0.33 3.99
CA ASP A 474 -8.33 0.22 5.28
C ASP A 474 -7.18 0.70 6.21
N ALA A 475 -6.02 1.04 5.65
CA ALA A 475 -4.88 1.55 6.43
C ALA A 475 -5.16 2.97 6.97
N PRO A 476 -4.94 3.22 8.28
CA PRO A 476 -5.23 4.51 8.91
C PRO A 476 -4.57 5.71 8.22
N MET A 477 -5.37 6.64 7.73
CA MET A 477 -4.87 7.86 7.09
C MET A 477 -5.73 9.07 7.52
N PRO A 478 -5.19 10.00 8.34
CA PRO A 478 -5.87 11.24 8.71
C PRO A 478 -6.24 12.12 7.49
N GLY A 479 -7.30 12.94 7.61
CA GLY A 479 -7.82 13.78 6.52
C GLY A 479 -8.61 15.01 6.95
#